data_AF-A0AAF0BVC6-F1
#
_entry.id   AF-A0AAF0BVC6-F1
#
_cell.length_a   1.000
_cell.length_b   1.000
_cell.length_c   1.000
_cell.angle_alpha   90.00
_cell.angle_beta   90.00
_cell.angle_gamma   90.00
#
_symmetry.space_group_name_H-M   'P 1'
#
loop_
_entity.id
_entity.type
_entity.pdbx_description
1 polymer ?
#
loop_
_entity_poly.entity_id
_entity_poly.type
_entity_poly.pdbx_seq_one_letter_code
_entity_poly.pdbx_strand_id
1 'polypeptide(L)'
;MITDVAGLAVGHWTDPEARTGCTVVLVPEGTVASAEVRGGAPATRDLDLLAPDKLVDRIDAVVLSGGSAFGLATADGVMAWLEERGRGFPTPAGPVPIVPGLSLFDLAVGSPSVRPGPSEGRAACEAATAGEVAHGLVGAGCGATVGAWRGPEHGRPAGLGGATARVGDLVVSALVAVNAAGDVDTDGSGLDAIEDLVGAAVGDGPLGHTTIGVIATNARLDKVGCLVVAQGGHDGLGRSLVPAHTRVDGDALVALATGEVDAAVDQVRVLAVAAVERAVRRVA
;
A
#
# COMPACT_ATOMS: atom_id res chain seq x y z
N MET A 1 7.53 -9.36 -8.84
CA MET A 1 7.34 -7.92 -8.57
C MET A 1 5.89 -7.56 -8.81
N ILE A 2 5.36 -6.41 -8.34
CA ILE A 2 3.95 -6.07 -8.62
C ILE A 2 3.64 -5.94 -10.11
N THR A 3 4.64 -5.57 -10.90
CA THR A 3 4.65 -5.56 -12.38
C THR A 3 4.65 -6.95 -13.02
N ASP A 4 4.70 -8.02 -12.21
CA ASP A 4 4.46 -9.40 -12.68
C ASP A 4 3.01 -9.64 -13.11
N VAL A 5 2.09 -8.78 -12.63
CA VAL A 5 0.75 -8.66 -13.19
C VAL A 5 0.85 -7.71 -14.37
N ALA A 6 0.51 -8.21 -15.56
CA ALA A 6 0.73 -7.48 -16.80
C ALA A 6 -0.05 -6.15 -16.85
N GLY A 7 0.55 -5.16 -17.52
CA GLY A 7 -0.04 -3.83 -17.71
C GLY A 7 0.15 -2.84 -16.57
N LEU A 8 0.65 -3.28 -15.40
CA LEU A 8 0.99 -2.36 -14.31
C LEU A 8 2.32 -1.65 -14.59
N ALA A 9 2.41 -0.40 -14.16
CA ALA A 9 3.66 0.36 -14.10
C ALA A 9 3.81 1.03 -12.74
N VAL A 10 5.03 1.05 -12.21
CA VAL A 10 5.33 1.65 -10.90
C VAL A 10 6.42 2.68 -11.04
N GLY A 11 6.21 3.84 -10.41
CA GLY A 11 7.22 4.88 -10.30
C GLY A 11 7.31 5.43 -8.88
N HIS A 12 8.48 5.97 -8.56
CA HIS A 12 8.78 6.52 -7.25
C HIS A 12 9.30 7.94 -7.39
N TRP A 13 8.93 8.80 -6.45
CA TRP A 13 9.70 9.98 -6.12
C TRP A 13 10.25 9.81 -4.70
N THR A 14 11.53 10.07 -4.49
CA THR A 14 12.24 9.82 -3.22
C THR A 14 13.08 11.02 -2.85
N ASP A 15 12.98 11.47 -1.60
CA ASP A 15 13.90 12.40 -0.98
C ASP A 15 14.63 11.69 0.18
N PRO A 16 15.88 11.23 -0.05
CA PRO A 16 16.66 10.55 0.98
C PRO A 16 17.09 11.46 2.15
N GLU A 17 17.19 12.77 1.94
CA GLU A 17 17.63 13.72 2.98
C GLU A 17 16.46 14.03 3.92
N ALA A 18 15.29 14.34 3.35
CA ALA A 18 14.07 14.50 4.12
C ALA A 18 13.49 13.18 4.63
N ARG A 19 14.01 12.03 4.16
CA ARG A 19 13.55 10.68 4.46
C ARG A 19 12.05 10.52 4.20
N THR A 20 11.61 10.86 2.99
CA THR A 20 10.22 10.73 2.57
C THR A 20 10.12 10.44 1.07
N GLY A 21 8.92 10.14 0.59
CA GLY A 21 8.69 9.90 -0.83
C GLY A 21 7.28 9.41 -1.12
N CYS A 22 6.99 9.21 -2.40
CA CYS A 22 5.73 8.61 -2.84
C CYS A 22 5.97 7.55 -3.91
N THR A 23 4.98 6.68 -4.07
CA THR A 23 4.97 5.57 -5.02
C THR A 23 3.62 5.54 -5.71
N VAL A 24 3.65 5.56 -7.03
CA VAL A 24 2.44 5.50 -7.86
C VAL A 24 2.42 4.17 -8.58
N VAL A 25 1.32 3.43 -8.43
CA VAL A 25 1.02 2.23 -9.20
C VAL A 25 -0.01 2.60 -10.25
N LEU A 26 0.42 2.77 -11.50
CA LEU A 26 -0.45 2.98 -12.65
C LEU A 26 -1.00 1.62 -13.12
N VAL A 27 -2.29 1.56 -13.39
CA VAL A 27 -2.97 0.31 -13.78
C VAL A 27 -3.53 0.39 -15.19
N PRO A 28 -3.72 -0.74 -15.89
CA PRO A 28 -4.37 -0.74 -17.19
C PRO A 28 -5.84 -0.32 -17.07
N GLU A 29 -6.40 0.23 -18.15
CA GLU A 29 -7.81 0.59 -18.21
C GLU A 29 -8.68 -0.64 -17.91
N GLY A 30 -9.74 -0.42 -17.13
CA GLY A 30 -10.66 -1.49 -16.78
C GLY A 30 -10.30 -2.27 -15.52
N THR A 31 -9.19 -1.96 -14.84
CA THR A 31 -8.79 -2.59 -13.58
C THR A 31 -9.83 -2.39 -12.48
N VAL A 32 -10.39 -3.48 -11.98
CA VAL A 32 -11.37 -3.47 -10.88
C VAL A 32 -10.64 -3.36 -9.55
N ALA A 33 -11.18 -2.57 -8.62
CA ALA A 33 -10.56 -2.39 -7.31
C ALA A 33 -11.55 -2.40 -6.15
N SER A 34 -11.05 -2.86 -5.00
CA SER A 34 -11.65 -2.60 -3.69
C SER A 34 -10.55 -2.38 -2.65
N ALA A 35 -10.90 -2.00 -1.43
CA ALA A 35 -9.94 -1.74 -0.37
C ALA A 35 -10.50 -2.09 1.00
N GLU A 36 -9.60 -2.32 1.95
CA GLU A 36 -9.94 -2.43 3.37
C GLU A 36 -8.99 -1.57 4.20
N VAL A 37 -9.52 -1.00 5.28
CA VAL A 37 -8.80 -0.24 6.29
C VAL A 37 -9.07 -0.93 7.63
N ARG A 38 -8.01 -1.28 8.37
CA ARG A 38 -8.12 -1.91 9.69
C ARG A 38 -7.44 -1.14 10.82
N GLY A 39 -6.40 -0.37 10.51
CA GLY A 39 -5.70 0.43 11.52
C GLY A 39 -6.59 1.51 12.14
N GLY A 40 -6.30 1.91 13.38
CA GLY A 40 -7.04 2.95 14.09
C GLY A 40 -6.74 4.40 13.67
N ALA A 41 -5.67 4.66 12.92
CA ALA A 41 -5.23 5.99 12.51
C ALA A 41 -4.98 6.13 10.98
N PRO A 42 -5.96 5.81 10.12
CA PRO A 42 -5.76 5.83 8.67
C PRO A 42 -5.63 7.25 8.11
N ALA A 43 -4.75 7.42 7.12
CA ALA A 43 -4.72 8.59 6.25
C ALA A 43 -5.01 8.14 4.82
N THR A 44 -6.25 8.38 4.38
CA THR A 44 -6.78 7.81 3.13
C THR A 44 -7.53 8.85 2.31
N ARG A 45 -7.49 8.69 0.99
CA ARG A 45 -8.24 9.48 0.01
C ARG A 45 -8.97 8.56 -0.95
N ASP A 46 -10.21 8.91 -1.28
CA ASP A 46 -11.01 8.29 -2.34
C ASP A 46 -11.20 6.76 -2.18
N LEU A 47 -11.20 6.23 -0.95
CA LEU A 47 -11.47 4.80 -0.70
C LEU A 47 -12.96 4.47 -0.61
N ASP A 48 -13.82 5.39 -0.20
CA ASP A 48 -15.26 5.10 -0.03
C ASP A 48 -15.93 4.66 -1.33
N LEU A 49 -15.47 5.20 -2.47
CA LEU A 49 -15.95 4.80 -3.80
C LEU A 49 -15.58 3.34 -4.15
N LEU A 50 -14.60 2.75 -3.47
CA LEU A 50 -14.16 1.37 -3.67
C LEU A 50 -15.04 0.35 -2.93
N ALA A 51 -15.96 0.80 -2.08
CA ALA A 51 -16.91 -0.09 -1.40
C ALA A 51 -17.80 -0.82 -2.43
N PRO A 52 -18.08 -2.13 -2.26
CA PRO A 52 -18.74 -2.94 -3.29
C PRO A 52 -20.11 -2.44 -3.77
N ASP A 53 -20.80 -1.64 -2.97
CA ASP A 53 -22.11 -1.07 -3.26
C ASP A 53 -22.06 0.24 -4.07
N LYS A 54 -20.87 0.78 -4.36
CA LYS A 54 -20.71 2.06 -5.09
C LYS A 54 -20.50 1.87 -6.59
N LEU A 55 -20.91 2.88 -7.34
CA LEU A 55 -20.91 2.94 -8.81
C LEU A 55 -19.53 2.72 -9.45
N VAL A 56 -18.49 3.39 -8.92
CA VAL A 56 -17.15 3.34 -9.52
C VAL A 56 -16.54 1.98 -9.26
N ASP A 57 -16.39 1.17 -10.30
CA ASP A 57 -15.85 -0.19 -10.22
C ASP A 57 -14.40 -0.29 -10.65
N ARG A 58 -13.86 0.76 -11.30
CA ARG A 58 -12.53 0.78 -11.91
C ARG A 58 -11.73 2.00 -11.48
N ILE A 59 -10.41 1.84 -11.43
CA ILE A 59 -9.47 2.91 -11.06
C ILE A 59 -8.36 3.07 -12.09
N ASP A 60 -7.60 4.16 -11.98
CA ASP A 60 -6.52 4.49 -12.92
C ASP A 60 -5.12 4.37 -12.32
N ALA A 61 -5.01 4.62 -11.01
CA ALA A 61 -3.77 4.51 -10.26
C ALA A 61 -4.04 4.34 -8.76
N VAL A 62 -3.06 3.86 -8.01
CA VAL A 62 -3.03 3.96 -6.54
C VAL A 62 -1.79 4.75 -6.11
N VAL A 63 -1.95 5.62 -5.13
CA VAL A 63 -0.85 6.36 -4.50
C VAL A 63 -0.56 5.79 -3.11
N LEU A 64 0.69 5.42 -2.88
CA LEU A 64 1.26 5.23 -1.55
C LEU A 64 2.19 6.42 -1.28
N SER A 65 2.04 7.10 -0.14
CA SER A 65 2.81 8.32 0.16
C SER A 65 3.34 8.32 1.59
N GLY A 66 4.44 9.03 1.80
CA GLY A 66 4.84 9.55 3.12
C GLY A 66 4.12 10.87 3.43
N GLY A 67 4.50 11.53 4.52
CA GLY A 67 4.00 12.84 4.89
C GLY A 67 2.64 12.84 5.60
N SER A 68 2.14 11.67 6.02
CA SER A 68 0.85 11.52 6.70
C SER A 68 -0.29 12.14 5.88
N ALA A 69 -1.30 12.73 6.51
CA ALA A 69 -2.45 13.32 5.83
C ALA A 69 -2.07 14.37 4.76
N PHE A 70 -0.94 15.08 4.92
CA PHE A 70 -0.47 16.02 3.90
C PHE A 70 -0.09 15.32 2.59
N GLY A 71 0.49 14.12 2.67
CA GLY A 71 0.89 13.31 1.52
C GLY A 71 -0.27 12.87 0.63
N LEU A 72 -1.52 12.98 1.10
CA LEU A 72 -2.70 12.72 0.27
C LEU A 72 -2.83 13.71 -0.89
N ALA A 73 -2.17 14.89 -0.81
CA ALA A 73 -2.09 15.85 -1.91
C ALA A 73 -1.30 15.31 -3.12
N THR A 74 -0.49 14.27 -2.95
CA THR A 74 0.19 13.59 -4.07
C THR A 74 -0.78 13.11 -5.14
N ALA A 75 -1.99 12.69 -4.75
CA ALA A 75 -3.02 12.23 -5.67
C ALA A 75 -3.43 13.31 -6.69
N ASP A 76 -3.41 14.60 -6.33
CA ASP A 76 -3.80 15.68 -7.25
C ASP A 76 -2.86 15.76 -8.46
N GLY A 77 -1.55 15.54 -8.24
CA GLY A 77 -0.56 15.49 -9.31
C GLY A 77 -0.74 14.31 -10.26
N VAL A 78 -1.10 13.16 -9.70
CA VAL A 78 -1.40 11.93 -10.44
C VAL A 78 -2.67 12.10 -11.26
N MET A 79 -3.73 12.68 -10.67
CA MET A 79 -4.96 12.99 -11.38
C MET A 79 -4.70 13.92 -12.57
N ALA A 80 -3.97 15.02 -12.38
CA ALA A 80 -3.65 15.95 -13.47
C ALA A 80 -2.84 15.25 -14.58
N TRP A 81 -1.89 14.38 -14.23
CA TRP A 81 -1.10 13.63 -15.21
C TRP A 81 -1.95 12.63 -16.03
N LEU A 82 -2.93 12.00 -15.40
CA LEU A 82 -3.89 11.08 -16.04
C LEU A 82 -4.90 11.82 -16.92
N GLU A 83 -5.41 12.97 -16.45
CA GLU A 83 -6.34 13.82 -17.19
C GLU A 83 -5.73 14.30 -18.52
N GLU A 84 -4.46 14.74 -18.52
CA GLU A 84 -3.71 15.11 -19.73
C GLU A 84 -3.63 13.98 -20.76
N ARG A 85 -3.81 12.73 -20.34
CA ARG A 85 -3.79 11.52 -21.17
C ARG A 85 -5.19 10.98 -21.47
N GLY A 86 -6.24 11.72 -21.10
CA GLY A 86 -7.62 11.33 -21.31
C GLY A 86 -8.03 10.08 -20.54
N ARG A 87 -7.34 9.78 -19.43
CA ARG A 87 -7.63 8.60 -18.59
C ARG A 87 -8.55 8.97 -17.44
N GLY A 88 -9.57 8.15 -17.18
CA GLY A 88 -10.47 8.35 -16.07
C GLY A 88 -11.82 7.68 -16.23
N PHE A 89 -12.61 7.73 -15.17
CA PHE A 89 -14.01 7.33 -15.19
C PHE A 89 -14.82 8.25 -16.12
N PRO A 90 -15.61 7.71 -17.06
CA PRO A 90 -16.32 8.52 -18.04
C PRO A 90 -17.44 9.36 -17.40
N THR A 91 -17.45 10.66 -17.68
CA THR A 91 -18.51 11.58 -17.25
C THR A 91 -18.96 12.50 -18.40
N PRO A 92 -20.10 13.21 -18.27
CA PRO A 92 -20.51 14.20 -19.27
C PRO A 92 -19.51 15.35 -19.48
N ALA A 93 -18.59 15.60 -18.54
CA ALA A 93 -17.56 16.63 -18.63
C ALA A 93 -16.21 16.11 -19.18
N GLY A 94 -16.13 14.82 -19.52
CA GLY A 94 -14.89 14.13 -19.86
C GLY A 94 -14.49 13.07 -18.82
N PRO A 95 -13.37 12.37 -19.04
CA PRO A 95 -12.88 11.37 -18.09
C PRO A 95 -12.39 12.04 -16.80
N VAL A 96 -12.83 11.51 -15.65
CA VAL A 96 -12.38 11.94 -14.31
C VAL A 96 -11.51 10.84 -13.71
N PRO A 97 -10.18 11.05 -13.55
CA PRO A 97 -9.29 10.05 -12.98
C PRO A 97 -9.72 9.59 -11.58
N ILE A 98 -9.64 8.29 -11.33
CA ILE A 98 -9.91 7.72 -10.00
C ILE A 98 -8.60 7.23 -9.40
N VAL A 99 -8.13 7.93 -8.36
CA VAL A 99 -6.80 7.75 -7.76
C VAL A 99 -6.90 7.62 -6.23
N PRO A 100 -7.23 6.41 -5.73
CA PRO A 100 -7.14 6.12 -4.30
C PRO A 100 -5.75 6.42 -3.74
N GLY A 101 -5.71 7.06 -2.57
CA GLY A 101 -4.47 7.44 -1.90
C GLY A 101 -4.39 6.88 -0.50
N LEU A 102 -3.23 6.33 -0.14
CA LEU A 102 -2.88 5.88 1.20
C LEU A 102 -1.61 6.61 1.64
N SER A 103 -1.53 7.05 2.88
CA SER A 103 -0.34 7.74 3.39
C SER A 103 0.10 7.24 4.75
N LEU A 104 1.42 7.08 4.92
CA LEU A 104 2.06 6.75 6.18
C LEU A 104 2.72 7.98 6.80
N PHE A 105 2.97 7.92 8.11
CA PHE A 105 3.61 9.00 8.84
C PHE A 105 5.13 8.77 8.92
N ASP A 106 5.90 9.69 8.35
CA ASP A 106 7.36 9.73 8.37
C ASP A 106 7.90 11.13 8.76
N LEU A 107 7.02 12.01 9.24
CA LEU A 107 7.35 13.42 9.55
C LEU A 107 8.34 13.56 10.72
N ALA A 108 8.40 12.56 11.61
CA ALA A 108 9.31 12.54 12.76
C ALA A 108 10.68 11.91 12.45
N VAL A 109 10.88 11.48 11.20
CA VAL A 109 11.99 10.62 10.82
C VAL A 109 13.10 11.45 10.15
N GLY A 110 12.78 12.26 9.16
CA GLY A 110 13.71 13.21 8.56
C GLY A 110 13.26 14.64 8.79
N SER A 111 12.82 15.33 7.73
CA SER A 111 12.40 16.72 7.81
C SER A 111 10.88 16.88 7.67
N PRO A 112 10.16 17.36 8.71
CA PRO A 112 8.70 17.57 8.62
C PRO A 112 8.29 18.72 7.68
N SER A 113 9.25 19.52 7.20
CA SER A 113 9.00 20.63 6.26
C SER A 113 8.99 20.18 4.80
N VAL A 114 9.46 18.98 4.50
CA VAL A 114 9.47 18.39 3.16
C VAL A 114 8.56 17.17 3.17
N ARG A 115 7.61 17.12 2.25
CA ARG A 115 6.63 16.04 2.14
C ARG A 115 6.12 15.94 0.71
N PRO A 116 5.73 14.75 0.24
CA PRO A 116 5.17 14.59 -1.09
C PRO A 116 3.91 15.43 -1.29
N GLY A 117 3.81 16.04 -2.47
CA GLY A 117 2.65 16.79 -2.93
C GLY A 117 2.39 16.55 -4.42
N PRO A 118 1.64 17.45 -5.09
CA PRO A 118 1.25 17.26 -6.48
C PRO A 118 2.45 17.14 -7.44
N SER A 119 3.52 17.91 -7.26
CA SER A 119 4.72 17.83 -8.10
C SER A 119 5.39 16.46 -8.01
N GLU A 120 5.49 15.91 -6.81
CA GLU A 120 6.13 14.63 -6.54
C GLU A 120 5.28 13.47 -7.08
N GLY A 121 3.94 13.58 -6.97
CA GLY A 121 3.02 12.62 -7.59
C GLY A 121 3.14 12.57 -9.10
N ARG A 122 3.24 13.74 -9.76
CA ARG A 122 3.51 13.81 -11.20
C ARG A 122 4.87 13.21 -11.55
N ALA A 123 5.93 13.55 -10.82
CA ALA A 123 7.26 13.02 -11.04
C ALA A 123 7.30 11.49 -10.91
N ALA A 124 6.57 10.93 -9.93
CA ALA A 124 6.43 9.48 -9.78
C ALA A 124 5.69 8.84 -10.97
N CYS A 125 4.65 9.48 -11.54
CA CYS A 125 4.03 9.01 -12.78
C CYS A 125 4.99 9.02 -13.97
N GLU A 126 5.81 10.08 -14.10
CA GLU A 126 6.78 10.21 -15.19
C GLU A 126 7.91 9.18 -15.09
N ALA A 127 8.29 8.81 -13.86
CA ALA A 127 9.27 7.77 -13.59
C ALA A 127 8.70 6.34 -13.68
N ALA A 128 7.39 6.17 -13.90
CA ALA A 128 6.75 4.86 -13.82
C ALA A 128 7.17 3.94 -14.97
N THR A 129 7.56 2.71 -14.64
CA THR A 129 7.92 1.69 -15.63
C THR A 129 7.22 0.37 -15.35
N ALA A 130 7.00 -0.43 -16.39
CA ALA A 130 6.50 -1.81 -16.27
C ALA A 130 7.61 -2.83 -15.92
N GLY A 131 8.81 -2.35 -15.59
CA GLY A 131 9.99 -3.16 -15.37
C GLY A 131 10.19 -3.57 -13.92
N GLU A 132 11.47 -3.67 -13.53
CA GLU A 132 11.86 -3.92 -12.16
C GLU A 132 11.46 -2.74 -11.26
N VAL A 133 10.86 -3.05 -10.11
CA VAL A 133 10.43 -2.07 -9.11
C VAL A 133 11.46 -2.03 -7.99
N ALA A 134 11.94 -0.84 -7.65
CA ALA A 134 12.88 -0.69 -6.54
C ALA A 134 12.21 -0.98 -5.20
N HIS A 135 12.98 -1.52 -4.25
CA HIS A 135 12.54 -1.85 -2.89
C HIS A 135 13.46 -1.21 -1.85
N GLY A 136 13.06 -1.24 -0.58
CA GLY A 136 13.81 -0.66 0.54
C GLY A 136 13.45 0.81 0.75
N LEU A 137 14.46 1.65 0.99
CA LEU A 137 14.29 3.07 1.35
C LEU A 137 14.04 3.96 0.13
N VAL A 138 13.01 3.62 -0.65
CA VAL A 138 12.59 4.33 -1.86
C VAL A 138 11.09 4.63 -1.83
N GLY A 139 10.69 5.70 -2.52
CA GLY A 139 9.30 6.09 -2.62
C GLY A 139 8.64 6.24 -1.26
N ALA A 140 7.43 5.68 -1.11
CA ALA A 140 6.70 5.70 0.16
C ALA A 140 7.45 4.96 1.29
N GLY A 141 8.39 4.06 0.96
CA GLY A 141 9.20 3.34 1.94
C GLY A 141 10.38 4.13 2.50
N CYS A 142 10.73 5.30 1.95
CA CYS A 142 11.97 6.00 2.30
C CYS A 142 12.05 6.37 3.79
N GLY A 143 10.95 6.84 4.36
CA GLY A 143 10.84 7.20 5.76
C GLY A 143 10.31 6.10 6.68
N ALA A 144 10.05 4.91 6.14
CA ALA A 144 9.30 3.88 6.83
C ALA A 144 10.14 3.15 7.90
N THR A 145 9.50 2.83 9.02
CA THR A 145 10.11 2.43 10.28
C THR A 145 9.29 1.35 10.99
N VAL A 146 9.91 0.40 11.69
CA VAL A 146 9.22 -0.68 12.44
C VAL A 146 9.79 -0.84 13.85
N GLY A 147 9.02 -1.49 14.74
CA GLY A 147 9.49 -1.91 16.08
C GLY A 147 9.48 -0.81 17.15
N ALA A 148 8.88 0.35 16.87
CA ALA A 148 8.87 1.49 17.79
C ALA A 148 7.89 1.32 18.97
N TRP A 149 7.09 0.24 19.02
CA TRP A 149 6.16 -0.04 20.10
C TRP A 149 6.82 -0.24 21.48
N ARG A 150 8.11 -0.62 21.52
CA ARG A 150 8.92 -0.72 22.76
C ARG A 150 9.58 0.60 23.16
N GLY A 151 9.31 1.68 22.43
CA GLY A 151 9.98 2.98 22.57
C GLY A 151 10.66 3.39 21.25
N PRO A 152 10.75 4.70 20.94
CA PRO A 152 11.35 5.19 19.69
C PRO A 152 12.77 4.68 19.42
N GLU A 153 13.54 4.41 20.47
CA GLU A 153 14.91 3.90 20.41
C GLU A 153 15.03 2.45 19.89
N HIS A 154 13.93 1.69 19.91
CA HIS A 154 13.85 0.34 19.34
C HIS A 154 13.43 0.36 17.86
N GLY A 155 12.98 1.53 17.37
CA GLY A 155 12.61 1.72 15.98
C GLY A 155 13.79 1.49 15.04
N ARG A 156 13.56 0.73 13.96
CA ARG A 156 14.55 0.49 12.91
C ARG A 156 14.00 0.82 11.52
N PRO A 157 14.86 1.18 10.54
CA PRO A 157 14.43 1.34 9.17
C PRO A 157 13.77 0.06 8.63
N ALA A 158 12.72 0.23 7.85
CA ALA A 158 12.03 -0.84 7.13
C ALA A 158 12.05 -0.54 5.63
N GLY A 159 10.90 -0.24 5.03
CA GLY A 159 10.84 0.29 3.67
C GLY A 159 9.70 -0.24 2.83
N LEU A 160 9.90 -0.18 1.51
CA LEU A 160 9.00 -0.71 0.50
C LEU A 160 9.39 -2.15 0.17
N GLY A 161 8.49 -3.09 0.42
CA GLY A 161 8.67 -4.51 0.14
C GLY A 161 7.72 -5.00 -0.95
N GLY A 162 8.17 -5.98 -1.74
CA GLY A 162 7.33 -6.58 -2.78
C GLY A 162 7.64 -8.06 -3.01
N ALA A 163 6.57 -8.81 -3.26
CA ALA A 163 6.62 -10.24 -3.51
C ALA A 163 5.45 -10.72 -4.37
N THR A 164 5.65 -11.85 -5.04
CA THR A 164 4.67 -12.44 -5.96
C THR A 164 4.47 -13.92 -5.62
N ALA A 165 3.23 -14.38 -5.67
CA ALA A 165 2.82 -15.76 -5.56
C ALA A 165 2.09 -16.18 -6.86
N ARG A 166 2.38 -17.39 -7.35
CA ARG A 166 1.85 -17.89 -8.63
C ARG A 166 1.40 -19.34 -8.53
N VAL A 167 0.32 -19.67 -9.22
CA VAL A 167 -0.15 -21.05 -9.43
C VAL A 167 -0.67 -21.14 -10.86
N GLY A 168 0.02 -21.90 -11.73
CA GLY A 168 -0.27 -21.90 -13.16
C GLY A 168 -0.19 -20.47 -13.73
N ASP A 169 -1.24 -20.05 -14.41
CA ASP A 169 -1.35 -18.71 -15.01
C ASP A 169 -1.85 -17.64 -14.03
N LEU A 170 -2.35 -18.03 -12.85
CA LEU A 170 -2.79 -17.09 -11.82
C LEU A 170 -1.59 -16.46 -11.13
N VAL A 171 -1.55 -15.13 -11.16
CA VAL A 171 -0.55 -14.29 -10.52
C VAL A 171 -1.22 -13.40 -9.47
N VAL A 172 -0.65 -13.37 -8.27
CA VAL A 172 -0.99 -12.40 -7.23
C VAL A 172 0.30 -11.79 -6.70
N SER A 173 0.41 -10.47 -6.68
CA SER A 173 1.58 -9.77 -6.22
C SER A 173 1.21 -8.65 -5.27
N ALA A 174 2.08 -8.38 -4.29
CA ALA A 174 1.93 -7.29 -3.35
C ALA A 174 3.11 -6.32 -3.43
N LEU A 175 2.83 -5.03 -3.17
CA LEU A 175 3.80 -3.97 -2.91
C LEU A 175 3.34 -3.20 -1.67
N VAL A 176 4.16 -3.17 -0.63
CA VAL A 176 3.76 -2.70 0.71
C VAL A 176 4.83 -1.78 1.27
N ALA A 177 4.45 -0.56 1.69
CA ALA A 177 5.31 0.32 2.47
C ALA A 177 5.04 0.04 3.96
N VAL A 178 6.08 -0.43 4.65
CA VAL A 178 5.96 -1.01 6.00
C VAL A 178 6.47 -0.01 7.02
N ASN A 179 5.54 0.74 7.65
CA ASN A 179 5.83 1.67 8.74
C ASN A 179 5.07 1.26 10.01
N ALA A 180 5.23 0.01 10.47
CA ALA A 180 4.41 -0.57 11.53
C ALA A 180 4.86 -0.14 12.94
N ALA A 181 3.92 -0.06 13.89
CA ALA A 181 4.30 0.05 15.29
C ALA A 181 5.04 -1.21 15.76
N GLY A 182 4.53 -2.38 15.36
CA GLY A 182 5.05 -3.70 15.68
C GLY A 182 6.34 -4.09 14.97
N ASP A 183 6.85 -5.26 15.34
CA ASP A 183 8.04 -5.87 14.73
C ASP A 183 7.67 -6.68 13.50
N VAL A 184 8.57 -6.71 12.50
CA VAL A 184 8.50 -7.69 11.42
C VAL A 184 8.93 -9.06 11.94
N ASP A 185 7.99 -9.98 11.99
CA ASP A 185 8.19 -11.33 12.51
C ASP A 185 8.62 -12.29 11.39
N THR A 186 9.87 -12.76 11.44
CA THR A 186 10.45 -13.64 10.42
C THR A 186 10.56 -15.09 10.88
N ASP A 187 10.63 -15.34 12.18
CA ASP A 187 10.91 -16.65 12.79
C ASP A 187 9.85 -17.09 13.83
N GLY A 188 8.82 -16.28 14.08
CA GLY A 188 7.77 -16.55 15.06
C GLY A 188 8.08 -16.01 16.46
N SER A 189 9.26 -15.42 16.67
CA SER A 189 9.68 -14.88 17.97
C SER A 189 8.83 -13.68 18.41
N GLY A 190 8.14 -13.01 17.48
CA GLY A 190 7.21 -11.93 17.82
C GLY A 190 6.13 -12.36 18.80
N LEU A 191 5.63 -13.60 18.69
CA LEU A 191 4.62 -14.16 19.59
C LEU A 191 5.17 -14.47 20.99
N ASP A 192 6.44 -14.87 21.10
CA ASP A 192 7.07 -15.12 22.40
C ASP A 192 7.19 -13.83 23.23
N ALA A 193 7.17 -12.68 22.54
CA ALA A 193 7.29 -11.35 23.12
C ALA A 193 5.92 -10.68 23.42
N ILE A 194 4.81 -11.42 23.30
CA ILE A 194 3.45 -10.88 23.42
C ILE A 194 3.08 -10.45 24.85
N GLU A 195 3.65 -11.10 25.87
CA GLU A 195 3.41 -10.73 27.27
C GLU A 195 4.02 -9.35 27.59
N ASP A 196 5.25 -9.09 27.10
CA ASP A 196 5.87 -7.76 27.16
C ASP A 196 5.02 -6.72 26.42
N LEU A 197 4.47 -7.11 25.27
CA LEU A 197 3.63 -6.25 24.44
C LEU A 197 2.38 -5.79 25.18
N VAL A 198 1.66 -6.71 25.82
CA VAL A 198 0.48 -6.39 26.62
C VAL A 198 0.87 -5.50 27.82
N GLY A 199 2.03 -5.74 28.43
CA GLY A 199 2.56 -4.94 29.53
C GLY A 199 2.96 -3.50 29.14
N ALA A 200 3.34 -3.27 27.89
CA ALA A 200 3.79 -1.98 27.36
C ALA A 200 2.65 -1.00 26.98
N ALA A 201 1.40 -1.32 27.32
CA ALA A 201 0.21 -0.54 26.95
C ALA A 201 0.07 -0.33 25.43
N VAL A 202 -0.20 -1.42 24.71
CA VAL A 202 -0.48 -1.40 23.26
C VAL A 202 -1.47 -0.30 22.89
N GLY A 203 -0.99 0.76 22.25
CA GLY A 203 -1.79 1.90 21.81
C GLY A 203 -1.58 3.22 22.56
N ASP A 204 -0.76 3.24 23.63
CA ASP A 204 -0.37 4.48 24.33
C ASP A 204 0.97 5.07 23.80
N GLY A 205 1.57 4.45 22.78
CA GLY A 205 2.76 4.93 22.09
C GLY A 205 2.49 6.14 21.17
N PRO A 206 3.54 6.83 20.69
CA PRO A 206 3.37 7.97 19.77
C PRO A 206 2.58 7.56 18.52
N LEU A 207 1.58 8.37 18.17
CA LEU A 207 0.83 8.25 16.92
C LEU A 207 1.78 8.38 15.73
N GLY A 208 1.54 7.63 14.65
CA GLY A 208 2.29 7.77 13.40
C GLY A 208 2.84 6.47 12.81
N HIS A 209 2.18 5.34 13.02
CA HIS A 209 2.54 4.09 12.37
C HIS A 209 1.44 3.72 11.38
N THR A 210 1.78 3.12 10.25
CA THR A 210 0.88 2.78 9.15
C THR A 210 1.57 1.79 8.19
N THR A 211 1.02 0.60 8.00
CA THR A 211 1.41 -0.28 6.89
C THR A 211 0.41 -0.18 5.75
N ILE A 212 0.85 0.34 4.60
CA ILE A 212 -0.02 0.58 3.43
C ILE A 212 0.49 -0.14 2.20
N GLY A 213 -0.41 -0.59 1.34
CA GLY A 213 0.01 -1.35 0.18
C GLY A 213 -1.05 -1.62 -0.86
N VAL A 214 -0.58 -2.25 -1.93
CA VAL A 214 -1.36 -2.65 -3.08
C VAL A 214 -1.17 -4.15 -3.32
N ILE A 215 -2.28 -4.85 -3.56
CA ILE A 215 -2.30 -6.24 -4.00
C ILE A 215 -2.85 -6.23 -5.42
N ALA A 216 -2.11 -6.78 -6.38
CA ALA A 216 -2.55 -6.91 -7.76
C ALA A 216 -2.70 -8.37 -8.14
N THR A 217 -3.71 -8.68 -8.94
CA THR A 217 -3.90 -9.98 -9.56
C THR A 217 -4.35 -9.86 -11.00
N ASN A 218 -3.98 -10.84 -11.82
CA ASN A 218 -4.56 -11.01 -13.15
C ASN A 218 -5.89 -11.77 -13.15
N ALA A 219 -6.42 -12.15 -11.98
CA ALA A 219 -7.74 -12.79 -11.89
C ALA A 219 -8.87 -11.85 -12.32
N ARG A 220 -9.95 -12.41 -12.86
CA ARG A 220 -11.23 -11.74 -13.10
C ARG A 220 -12.05 -11.73 -11.81
N LEU A 221 -12.08 -10.57 -11.15
CA LEU A 221 -12.84 -10.33 -9.93
C LEU A 221 -13.74 -9.11 -10.08
N ASP A 222 -14.87 -9.13 -9.37
CA ASP A 222 -15.67 -7.93 -9.11
C ASP A 222 -15.19 -7.22 -7.83
N LYS A 223 -15.86 -6.14 -7.44
CA LYS A 223 -15.51 -5.38 -6.23
C LYS A 223 -15.59 -6.23 -4.95
N VAL A 224 -16.54 -7.16 -4.89
CA VAL A 224 -16.68 -8.07 -3.73
C VAL A 224 -15.46 -9.00 -3.67
N GLY A 225 -15.05 -9.57 -4.81
CA GLY A 225 -13.85 -10.38 -4.91
C GLY A 225 -12.58 -9.62 -4.52
N CYS A 226 -12.42 -8.39 -5.01
CA CYS A 226 -11.30 -7.53 -4.60
C CYS A 226 -11.33 -7.23 -3.09
N LEU A 227 -12.51 -7.01 -2.49
CA LEU A 227 -12.61 -6.79 -1.04
C LEU A 227 -12.14 -8.02 -0.26
N VAL A 228 -12.54 -9.22 -0.68
CA VAL A 228 -12.09 -10.48 -0.07
C VAL A 228 -10.57 -10.67 -0.21
N VAL A 229 -9.98 -10.22 -1.32
CA VAL A 229 -8.52 -10.24 -1.53
C VAL A 229 -7.81 -9.24 -0.60
N ALA A 230 -8.35 -8.02 -0.44
CA ALA A 230 -7.82 -7.04 0.52
C ALA A 230 -7.83 -7.60 1.96
N GLN A 231 -8.92 -8.28 2.35
CA GLN A 231 -9.03 -8.99 3.62
C GLN A 231 -7.98 -10.07 3.81
N GLY A 232 -7.73 -10.89 2.78
CA GLY A 232 -6.61 -11.85 2.81
C GLY A 232 -5.25 -11.17 2.95
N GLY A 233 -5.07 -9.99 2.36
CA GLY A 233 -3.87 -9.18 2.54
C GLY A 233 -3.62 -8.81 4.01
N HIS A 234 -4.67 -8.36 4.71
CA HIS A 234 -4.59 -8.05 6.14
C HIS A 234 -4.25 -9.30 6.99
N ASP A 235 -4.75 -10.47 6.60
CA ASP A 235 -4.34 -11.73 7.25
C ASP A 235 -2.82 -11.99 7.04
N GLY A 236 -2.27 -11.61 5.88
CA GLY A 236 -0.82 -11.62 5.61
C GLY A 236 -0.03 -10.64 6.48
N LEU A 237 -0.58 -9.43 6.73
CA LEU A 237 0.00 -8.48 7.68
C LEU A 237 0.05 -9.07 9.09
N GLY A 238 -1.06 -9.63 9.59
CA GLY A 238 -1.11 -10.26 10.91
C GLY A 238 -0.20 -11.48 11.09
N ARG A 239 0.27 -12.10 10.01
CA ARG A 239 1.27 -13.21 10.03
C ARG A 239 2.73 -12.75 9.94
N SER A 240 2.95 -11.47 9.74
CA SER A 240 4.29 -10.90 9.49
C SER A 240 4.61 -9.68 10.34
N LEU A 241 3.63 -9.15 11.08
CA LEU A 241 3.76 -8.03 12.00
C LEU A 241 3.20 -8.40 13.37
N VAL A 242 3.97 -8.15 14.42
CA VAL A 242 3.54 -8.40 15.81
C VAL A 242 3.79 -7.16 16.69
N PRO A 243 2.73 -6.46 17.16
CA PRO A 243 1.35 -6.54 16.68
C PRO A 243 1.15 -5.84 15.33
N ALA A 244 0.12 -6.27 14.60
CA ALA A 244 -0.47 -5.52 13.50
C ALA A 244 -1.77 -4.83 13.95
N HIS A 245 -2.27 -3.86 13.18
CA HIS A 245 -3.62 -3.29 13.31
C HIS A 245 -3.89 -2.66 14.69
N THR A 246 -2.89 -2.05 15.31
CA THR A 246 -3.09 -1.36 16.58
C THR A 246 -3.88 -0.06 16.39
N ARG A 247 -4.31 0.57 17.49
CA ARG A 247 -5.02 1.86 17.42
C ARG A 247 -4.17 3.00 16.85
N VAL A 248 -2.84 2.87 16.91
CA VAL A 248 -1.89 3.87 16.42
C VAL A 248 -1.39 3.55 15.01
N ASP A 249 -1.80 2.41 14.45
CA ASP A 249 -1.53 2.04 13.06
C ASP A 249 -2.61 2.58 12.11
N GLY A 250 -2.23 3.00 10.90
CA GLY A 250 -3.15 3.37 9.82
C GLY A 250 -3.32 2.30 8.73
N ASP A 251 -3.21 1.02 9.08
CA ASP A 251 -3.10 -0.09 8.12
C ASP A 251 -4.25 -0.14 7.10
N ALA A 252 -3.90 -0.15 5.82
CA ALA A 252 -4.85 -0.20 4.70
C ALA A 252 -4.26 -0.85 3.45
N LEU A 253 -5.06 -1.66 2.74
CA LEU A 253 -4.65 -2.33 1.51
C LEU A 253 -5.68 -2.13 0.40
N VAL A 254 -5.21 -1.79 -0.81
CA VAL A 254 -6.03 -1.74 -2.03
C VAL A 254 -5.76 -3.00 -2.87
N ALA A 255 -6.81 -3.73 -3.23
CA ALA A 255 -6.73 -4.88 -4.12
C ALA A 255 -7.17 -4.51 -5.54
N LEU A 256 -6.42 -4.96 -6.54
CA LEU A 256 -6.56 -4.67 -7.97
C LEU A 256 -6.69 -5.98 -8.76
N ALA A 257 -7.65 -6.02 -9.69
CA ALA A 257 -7.88 -7.14 -10.59
C ALA A 257 -7.87 -6.68 -12.06
N THR A 258 -6.90 -7.15 -12.85
CA THR A 258 -6.77 -6.76 -14.28
C THR A 258 -7.61 -7.64 -15.22
N GLY A 259 -8.10 -8.79 -14.77
CA GLY A 259 -9.19 -9.52 -15.44
C GLY A 259 -8.80 -10.42 -16.62
N GLU A 260 -7.62 -11.04 -16.58
CA GLU A 260 -7.10 -11.93 -17.62
C GLU A 260 -7.47 -13.41 -17.39
N VAL A 261 -7.47 -13.86 -16.14
CA VAL A 261 -7.59 -15.29 -15.76
C VAL A 261 -8.86 -15.52 -14.94
N ASP A 262 -9.62 -16.57 -15.25
CA ASP A 262 -10.72 -17.00 -14.38
C ASP A 262 -10.17 -17.85 -13.22
N ALA A 263 -10.38 -17.40 -11.99
CA ALA A 263 -9.93 -18.07 -10.78
C ALA A 263 -10.96 -17.93 -9.66
N ALA A 264 -11.04 -18.92 -8.77
CA ALA A 264 -11.89 -18.81 -7.59
C ALA A 264 -11.31 -17.77 -6.63
N VAL A 265 -12.17 -16.89 -6.07
CA VAL A 265 -11.74 -15.82 -5.15
C VAL A 265 -10.88 -16.33 -3.99
N ASP A 266 -11.19 -17.52 -3.46
CA ASP A 266 -10.43 -18.12 -2.36
C ASP A 266 -9.00 -18.50 -2.77
N GLN A 267 -8.77 -18.92 -4.02
CA GLN A 267 -7.42 -19.18 -4.53
C GLN A 267 -6.61 -17.87 -4.58
N VAL A 268 -7.24 -16.79 -5.07
CA VAL A 268 -6.61 -15.46 -5.11
C VAL A 268 -6.31 -14.97 -3.69
N ARG A 269 -7.26 -15.12 -2.76
CA ARG A 269 -7.10 -14.73 -1.36
C ARG A 269 -5.93 -15.43 -0.69
N VAL A 270 -5.79 -16.75 -0.85
CA VAL A 270 -4.66 -17.51 -0.27
C VAL A 270 -3.32 -17.02 -0.81
N LEU A 271 -3.24 -16.73 -2.12
CA LEU A 271 -2.03 -16.18 -2.71
C LEU A 271 -1.75 -14.74 -2.25
N ALA A 272 -2.79 -13.94 -2.00
CA ALA A 272 -2.66 -12.59 -1.46
C ALA A 272 -2.06 -12.59 -0.04
N VAL A 273 -2.51 -13.51 0.84
CA VAL A 273 -1.91 -13.71 2.17
C VAL A 273 -0.39 -13.95 2.03
N ALA A 274 -0.01 -14.91 1.19
CA ALA A 274 1.39 -15.29 1.00
C ALA A 274 2.23 -14.17 0.35
N ALA A 275 1.64 -13.43 -0.60
CA ALA A 275 2.32 -12.32 -1.25
C ALA A 275 2.58 -11.16 -0.28
N VAL A 276 1.60 -10.79 0.55
CA VAL A 276 1.75 -9.73 1.55
C VAL A 276 2.74 -10.14 2.65
N GLU A 277 2.61 -11.35 3.21
CA GLU A 277 3.54 -11.86 4.23
C GLU A 277 4.99 -11.83 3.75
N ARG A 278 5.26 -12.27 2.52
CA ARG A 278 6.60 -12.24 1.91
C ARG A 278 7.07 -10.83 1.59
N ALA A 279 6.17 -9.93 1.18
CA ALA A 279 6.51 -8.54 0.90
C ALA A 279 6.98 -7.83 2.17
N VAL A 280 6.25 -8.02 3.28
CA VAL A 280 6.61 -7.44 4.58
C VAL A 280 7.90 -8.04 5.13
N ARG A 281 8.06 -9.37 5.13
CA ARG A 281 9.30 -10.00 5.64
C ARG A 281 10.56 -9.61 4.86
N ARG A 282 10.42 -9.08 3.64
CA ARG A 282 11.55 -8.65 2.80
C ARG A 282 12.17 -7.32 3.22
N VAL A 283 11.47 -6.52 4.06
CA VAL A 283 11.99 -5.23 4.53
C VAL A 283 12.74 -5.32 5.87
N ALA A 284 12.85 -6.53 6.43
CA ALA A 284 13.48 -6.81 7.73
C ALA A 284 14.98 -7.10 7.65
#